data_AF-A0A7V3BGE3-F1
#
_entry.id   AF-A0A7V3BGE3-F1
#
_cell.length_a   1.000
_cell.length_b   1.000
_cell.length_c   1.000
_cell.angle_alpha   90.00
_cell.angle_beta   90.00
_cell.angle_gamma   90.00
#
_symmetry.space_group_name_H-M   'P 1'
#
loop_
_entity.id
_entity.type
_entity.pdbx_description
1 polymer ?
#
loop_
_entity_poly.entity_id
_entity_poly.type
_entity_poly.pdbx_seq_one_letter_code
_entity_poly.pdbx_strand_id
1 'polypeptide(L)'
;MNEQPIEIAMPARVLRLTSPMMRGVLVRAVQEALTQRGYHPGALDGIYGPQTAAAVQAFQVDNGLVADGEAGPFTLTALGIQPS
;
A
#
# COMPACT_ATOMS: atom_id res chain seq x y z
N MET A 1 -16.54 -12.50 23.43
CA MET A 1 -15.08 -12.60 23.30
C MET A 1 -14.69 -11.85 22.05
N ASN A 2 -14.53 -10.54 22.15
CA ASN A 2 -13.99 -9.70 21.07
C ASN A 2 -12.72 -9.08 21.62
N GLU A 3 -11.69 -9.90 21.73
CA GLU A 3 -10.36 -9.46 22.14
C GLU A 3 -9.70 -8.85 20.90
N GLN A 4 -10.01 -7.57 20.64
CA GLN A 4 -9.17 -6.78 19.76
C GLN A 4 -7.80 -6.66 20.45
N PRO A 5 -6.71 -7.18 19.86
CA PRO A 5 -5.42 -7.17 20.52
C PRO A 5 -4.98 -5.71 20.73
N ILE A 6 -4.43 -5.46 21.91
CA ILE A 6 -3.92 -4.16 22.35
C ILE A 6 -2.65 -3.90 21.54
N GLU A 7 -2.75 -3.17 20.41
CA GLU A 7 -1.63 -2.81 19.55
C GLU A 7 -0.76 -1.72 20.20
N ILE A 8 0.12 -2.14 21.10
CA ILE A 8 1.18 -1.34 21.74
C ILE A 8 2.34 -1.05 20.77
N ALA A 9 2.04 -0.31 19.70
CA ALA A 9 2.91 0.52 18.87
C ALA A 9 1.97 1.05 17.76
N MET A 10 1.87 2.36 17.54
CA MET A 10 0.98 2.91 16.51
C MET A 10 1.20 2.15 15.18
N PRO A 11 0.22 1.40 14.64
CA PRO A 11 0.48 0.62 13.44
C PRO A 11 0.70 1.62 12.31
N ALA A 12 1.91 1.61 11.74
CA ALA A 12 2.18 2.27 10.48
C ALA A 12 1.05 1.88 9.52
N ARG A 13 0.33 2.87 8.99
CA ARG A 13 -0.90 2.66 8.23
C ARG A 13 -0.62 1.74 7.03
N VAL A 14 -1.09 0.50 7.09
CA VAL A 14 -1.02 -0.46 5.98
C VAL A 14 -2.15 -0.17 4.99
N LEU A 15 -1.83 0.02 3.72
CA LEU A 15 -2.84 0.20 2.66
C LEU A 15 -3.04 -1.11 1.92
N ARG A 16 -4.29 -1.54 1.75
CA ARG A 16 -4.63 -2.81 1.10
C ARG A 16 -6.02 -2.78 0.49
N LEU A 17 -6.32 -3.79 -0.31
CA LEU A 17 -7.64 -3.99 -0.89
C LEU A 17 -8.63 -4.42 0.21
N THR A 18 -9.66 -3.60 0.45
CA THR A 18 -10.73 -3.86 1.44
C THR A 18 -12.11 -3.59 0.85
N SER A 19 -13.17 -3.97 1.57
CA SER A 19 -14.55 -3.56 1.29
C SER A 19 -15.15 -2.86 2.51
N PRO A 20 -15.48 -1.56 2.45
CA PRO A 20 -15.24 -0.64 1.33
C PRO A 20 -13.73 -0.42 1.06
N MET A 21 -13.38 -0.05 -0.18
CA MET A 21 -11.99 0.18 -0.58
C MET A 21 -11.37 1.34 0.20
N MET A 22 -10.09 1.20 0.56
CA MET A 22 -9.33 2.27 1.20
C MET A 22 -9.20 3.46 0.25
N ARG A 23 -9.27 4.67 0.80
CA ARG A 23 -9.13 5.91 0.05
C ARG A 23 -8.25 6.92 0.77
N GLY A 24 -7.58 7.77 0.03
CA GLY A 24 -6.92 8.96 0.56
C GLY A 24 -5.60 9.33 -0.12
N VAL A 25 -4.98 10.39 0.39
CA VAL A 25 -3.75 10.97 -0.16
C VAL A 25 -2.58 9.99 -0.18
N LEU A 26 -2.49 9.10 0.81
CA LEU A 26 -1.45 8.07 0.86
C LEU A 26 -1.63 7.00 -0.23
N VAL A 27 -2.87 6.64 -0.55
CA VAL A 27 -3.14 5.72 -1.66
C VAL A 27 -2.72 6.36 -2.98
N ARG A 28 -3.05 7.64 -3.18
CA ARG A 28 -2.63 8.37 -4.37
C ARG A 28 -1.10 8.44 -4.47
N ALA A 29 -0.41 8.74 -3.37
CA ALA A 29 1.05 8.76 -3.33
C ALA A 29 1.66 7.40 -3.72
N VAL A 30 1.08 6.29 -3.26
CA VAL A 30 1.49 4.94 -3.69
C VAL A 30 1.27 4.74 -5.18
N GLN A 31 0.08 5.10 -5.70
CA GLN A 31 -0.22 4.97 -7.13
C GLN A 31 0.73 5.83 -7.99
N GLU A 32 1.04 7.06 -7.56
CA GLU A 32 2.00 7.95 -8.23
C GLU A 32 3.41 7.35 -8.21
N ALA A 33 3.87 6.85 -7.06
CA ALA A 33 5.21 6.26 -6.90
C ALA A 33 5.39 4.96 -7.71
N LEU A 34 4.34 4.14 -7.81
CA LEU A 34 4.31 2.94 -8.64
C LEU A 34 4.36 3.29 -10.13
N THR A 35 3.58 4.28 -10.55
CA THR A 35 3.57 4.75 -11.95
C THR A 35 4.93 5.29 -12.38
N GLN A 36 5.58 6.08 -11.53
CA GLN A 36 6.93 6.60 -11.79
C GLN A 36 8.00 5.52 -11.92
N ARG A 37 7.78 4.34 -11.32
CA ARG A 37 8.67 3.18 -11.40
C ARG A 37 8.29 2.20 -12.51
N GLY A 38 7.30 2.54 -13.34
CA GLY A 38 6.88 1.73 -14.49
C GLY A 38 5.82 0.67 -14.19
N TYR A 39 5.22 0.67 -13.00
CA TYR A 39 4.07 -0.19 -12.69
C TYR A 39 2.75 0.50 -13.07
N HIS A 40 1.68 -0.29 -13.21
CA HIS A 40 0.37 0.19 -13.63
C HIS A 40 -0.69 -0.03 -12.54
N PRO A 41 -0.79 0.86 -11.53
CA PRO A 41 -1.75 0.73 -10.43
C PRO A 41 -3.19 1.10 -10.80
N GLY A 42 -3.45 1.46 -12.07
CA GLY A 42 -4.73 1.99 -12.51
C GLY A 42 -4.79 3.52 -12.39
N ALA A 43 -5.97 4.06 -12.11
CA ALA A 43 -6.16 5.50 -11.96
C ALA A 43 -5.46 6.04 -10.70
N LEU A 44 -4.91 7.26 -10.78
CA LEU A 44 -4.31 7.99 -9.65
C LEU A 44 -5.39 8.70 -8.81
N ASP A 45 -6.49 8.00 -8.54
CA ASP A 45 -7.70 8.52 -7.91
C ASP A 45 -7.66 8.46 -6.37
N GLY A 46 -6.60 7.89 -5.80
CA GLY A 46 -6.46 7.68 -4.38
C GLY A 46 -7.37 6.57 -3.84
N ILE A 47 -7.81 5.62 -4.67
CA ILE A 47 -8.62 4.45 -4.30
C ILE A 47 -7.78 3.18 -4.42
N TYR A 48 -7.71 2.40 -3.33
CA TYR A 48 -6.90 1.19 -3.29
C TYR A 48 -7.71 0.03 -3.89
N GLY A 49 -7.70 -0.05 -5.22
CA GLY A 49 -8.40 -1.07 -5.99
C GLY A 49 -7.52 -2.29 -6.32
N PRO A 50 -8.11 -3.28 -7.02
CA PRO A 50 -7.39 -4.49 -7.44
C PRO A 50 -6.15 -4.23 -8.30
N GLN A 51 -6.18 -3.19 -9.14
CA GLN A 51 -5.03 -2.79 -9.96
C GLN A 51 -3.89 -2.24 -9.10
N THR A 52 -4.22 -1.41 -8.08
CA THR A 52 -3.23 -0.92 -7.11
C THR A 52 -2.60 -2.09 -6.35
N ALA A 53 -3.41 -3.05 -5.88
CA ALA A 53 -2.91 -4.23 -5.17
C ALA A 53 -1.96 -5.08 -6.04
N ALA A 54 -2.33 -5.33 -7.30
CA ALA A 54 -1.49 -6.07 -8.24
C ALA A 54 -0.18 -5.34 -8.56
N ALA A 55 -0.22 -4.01 -8.73
CA ALA A 55 0.98 -3.21 -8.94
C ALA A 55 1.89 -3.17 -7.71
N VAL A 56 1.34 -3.10 -6.50
CA VAL A 56 2.11 -3.24 -5.26
C VAL A 56 2.75 -4.61 -5.17
N GLN A 57 2.03 -5.67 -5.50
CA GLN A 57 2.56 -7.03 -5.48
C GLN A 57 3.73 -7.19 -6.46
N ALA A 58 3.59 -6.69 -7.69
CA ALA A 58 4.68 -6.71 -8.67
C ALA A 58 5.91 -5.93 -8.19
N PHE A 59 5.70 -4.74 -7.63
CA PHE A 59 6.77 -3.95 -7.03
C PHE A 59 7.45 -4.68 -5.87
N GLN A 60 6.69 -5.35 -5.00
CA GLN A 60 7.22 -6.13 -3.90
C GLN A 60 8.11 -7.28 -4.39
N VAL A 61 7.67 -8.02 -5.41
CA VAL A 61 8.47 -9.09 -6.04
C VAL A 61 9.81 -8.55 -6.54
N ASP A 62 9.77 -7.45 -7.30
CA ASP A 62 10.98 -6.87 -7.92
C ASP A 62 11.97 -6.28 -6.90
N ASN A 63 11.48 -5.94 -5.70
CA ASN A 63 12.30 -5.38 -4.62
C ASN A 63 12.63 -6.41 -3.51
N GLY A 64 12.31 -7.70 -3.72
CA GLY A 64 12.59 -8.76 -2.75
C GLY A 64 11.80 -8.64 -1.44
N LEU A 65 10.63 -7.98 -1.47
CA LEU A 65 9.70 -7.87 -0.36
C LEU A 65 8.69 -9.02 -0.38
N VAL A 66 7.96 -9.19 0.72
CA VAL A 66 6.80 -10.09 0.75
C VAL A 66 5.75 -9.55 -0.21
N ALA A 67 5.38 -10.36 -1.21
CA ALA A 67 4.47 -9.99 -2.28
C ALA A 67 3.00 -10.27 -1.91
N ASP A 68 2.53 -9.61 -0.86
CA ASP A 68 1.17 -9.72 -0.31
C ASP A 68 0.18 -8.72 -0.90
N GLY A 69 0.65 -7.74 -1.68
CA GLY A 69 -0.20 -6.69 -2.25
C GLY A 69 -0.67 -5.67 -1.21
N GLU A 70 -0.06 -5.62 -0.02
CA GLU A 70 -0.29 -4.63 1.02
C GLU A 70 0.87 -3.60 1.05
N ALA A 71 0.55 -2.31 0.95
CA ALA A 71 1.53 -1.25 1.14
C ALA A 71 1.68 -0.91 2.64
N GLY A 72 2.44 -1.74 3.35
CA GLY A 72 2.91 -1.48 4.72
C GLY A 72 4.19 -0.63 4.77
N PRO A 73 4.76 -0.36 5.97
CA PRO A 73 5.92 0.52 6.14
C PRO A 73 7.15 0.16 5.30
N PHE A 74 7.45 -1.14 5.10
CA PHE A 74 8.55 -1.56 4.24
C PHE A 74 8.30 -1.22 2.76
N THR A 75 7.11 -1.53 2.26
CA THR A 75 6.68 -1.16 0.89
C THR A 75 6.69 0.36 0.71
N LEU A 76 6.13 1.11 1.66
CA LEU A 76 6.09 2.58 1.62
C LEU A 76 7.51 3.17 1.62
N THR A 77 8.40 2.67 2.47
CA THR A 77 9.81 3.09 2.52
C THR A 77 10.51 2.81 1.19
N ALA A 78 10.31 1.63 0.60
CA ALA A 78 10.88 1.28 -0.70
C ALA A 78 10.33 2.16 -1.85
N LEU A 79 9.08 2.61 -1.73
CA LEU A 79 8.48 3.60 -2.63
C LEU A 79 8.98 5.04 -2.39
N GLY A 80 9.72 5.29 -1.29
CA GLY A 80 10.18 6.62 -0.89
C GLY A 80 9.13 7.45 -0.15
N ILE A 81 8.09 6.80 0.38
CA ILE A 81 6.99 7.42 1.12
C ILE A 81 7.28 7.23 2.61
N GLN A 82 7.81 8.25 3.27
CA GLN A 82 8.08 8.22 4.70
C GLN A 82 6.90 8.83 5.47
N PRO A 83 6.28 8.10 6.41
CA PRO A 83 5.40 8.73 7.39
C PRO A 83 6.27 9.61 8.30
N SER A 84 6.03 10.92 8.29
CA SER A 84 6.66 11.89 9.20
C SER A 84 6.07 11.81 10.61
#